data_AF-A0A1I7F571-F1
#
_entry.id   AF-A0A1I7F571-F1
#
_cell.length_a   1.000
_cell.length_b   1.000
_cell.length_c   1.000
_cell.angle_alpha   90.00
_cell.angle_beta   90.00
_cell.angle_gamma   90.00
#
_symmetry.space_group_name_H-M   'P 1'
#
loop_
_entity.id
_entity.type
_entity.pdbx_description
1 polymer ?
#
loop_
_entity_poly.entity_id
_entity_poly.type
_entity_poly.pdbx_seq_one_letter_code
_entity_poly.pdbx_strand_id
1 'polypeptide(L)' 'MRCATCGEEKETRPYGKGGAAICFGCAMGSADARSEAESQFSTQLHACGPVAVVGNEAGPYPLKGTSPEH' A
#
# COMPACT_ATOMS: atom_id res chain seq x y z
N MET A 1 0.18 -9.87 -8.28
CA MET A 1 -0.84 -10.22 -7.26
C MET A 1 -2.21 -9.89 -7.82
N ARG A 2 -3.27 -10.59 -7.42
CA ARG A 2 -4.63 -10.36 -7.92
C ARG A 2 -5.39 -9.39 -7.01
N CYS A 3 -6.08 -8.41 -7.59
CA CYS A 3 -6.93 -7.47 -6.88
C CYS A 3 -8.06 -8.24 -6.17
N ALA A 4 -8.16 -8.06 -4.86
CA ALA A 4 -9.17 -8.72 -4.02
C ALA A 4 -10.61 -8.31 -4.36
N THR A 5 -10.80 -7.20 -5.09
CA THR A 5 -12.13 -6.67 -5.45
C THR A 5 -12.57 -7.09 -6.84
N CYS A 6 -11.79 -6.77 -7.88
CA CYS A 6 -12.19 -7.01 -9.28
C CYS A 6 -11.50 -8.21 -9.93
N GLY A 7 -10.49 -8.78 -9.29
CA GLY A 7 -9.74 -9.90 -9.86
C GLY A 7 -8.71 -9.53 -10.94
N GLU A 8 -8.45 -8.24 -11.18
CA GLU A 8 -7.38 -7.78 -12.09
C GLU A 8 -5.98 -8.04 -11.48
N GLU A 9 -4.96 -8.30 -12.31
CA GLU A 9 -3.61 -8.60 -11.82
C GLU A 9 -2.62 -7.43 -11.96
N LYS A 10 -3.01 -6.40 -12.70
CA LYS A 10 -2.15 -5.24 -13.00
C LYS A 10 -2.17 -4.21 -11.88
N GLU A 11 -0.97 -3.68 -11.59
CA GLU A 11 -0.76 -2.50 -10.75
C GLU A 11 -1.42 -2.61 -9.37
N THR A 12 -1.39 -3.79 -8.78
CA THR A 12 -1.95 -4.03 -7.46
C THR A 12 -0.97 -3.62 -6.37
N ARG A 13 -1.49 -3.08 -5.27
CA ARG A 13 -0.73 -2.65 -4.09
C ARG A 13 -1.39 -3.18 -2.82
N PRO A 14 -0.64 -3.40 -1.73
CA PRO A 14 -1.16 -3.94 -0.48
C PRO A 14 -1.90 -2.87 0.35
N TYR A 15 -2.81 -2.10 -0.27
CA TYR A 15 -3.56 -1.02 0.38
C TYR A 15 -5.04 -1.37 0.59
N GLY A 16 -5.47 -2.57 0.20
CA GLY A 16 -6.82 -3.03 0.51
C GLY A 16 -6.98 -3.30 1.99
N LYS A 17 -8.23 -3.49 2.42
CA LYS A 17 -8.59 -3.79 3.81
C LYS A 17 -7.70 -4.91 4.38
N GLY A 18 -7.01 -4.62 5.48
CA GLY A 18 -6.11 -5.57 6.14
C GLY A 18 -4.85 -5.91 5.33
N GLY A 19 -4.39 -5.02 4.45
CA GLY A 19 -3.21 -5.24 3.61
C GLY A 19 -3.48 -6.05 2.34
N ALA A 20 -4.74 -6.25 1.96
CA ALA A 20 -5.11 -6.99 0.76
C ALA A 20 -4.56 -6.32 -0.51
N ALA A 21 -4.19 -7.11 -1.51
CA ALA A 21 -3.82 -6.60 -2.82
C ALA A 21 -5.03 -5.97 -3.52
N ILE A 22 -4.95 -4.70 -3.89
CA ILE A 22 -6.02 -3.97 -4.59
C ILE A 22 -5.43 -3.15 -5.74
N CYS A 23 -6.12 -3.07 -6.88
CA CYS A 23 -5.70 -2.22 -7.99
C CYS A 23 -6.11 -0.75 -7.74
N PHE A 24 -5.45 0.19 -8.42
CA PHE A 24 -5.72 1.62 -8.27
C PHE A 24 -7.21 1.96 -8.50
N GLY A 25 -7.84 1.38 -9.52
CA GLY A 25 -9.25 1.61 -9.82
C GLY A 25 -10.19 1.20 -8.69
N CYS A 26 -9.93 0.04 -8.06
CA CYS A 26 -10.73 -0.40 -6.92
C CYS A 26 -10.42 0.39 -5.64
N ALA A 27 -9.16 0.78 -5.42
CA ALA A 27 -8.77 1.63 -4.30
C ALA A 27 -9.40 3.02 -4.38
N MET A 28 -9.57 3.58 -5.58
CA MET A 28 -10.14 4.92 -5.79
C MET A 28 -11.63 4.90 -6.17
N GLY A 29 -12.26 3.72 -6.19
CA GLY A 29 -13.62 3.53 -6.70
C GLY A 29 -14.73 4.08 -5.78
N SER A 30 -14.42 4.33 -4.51
CA SER A 30 -15.34 4.97 -3.57
C SER A 30 -14.57 5.76 -2.51
N ALA A 31 -15.24 6.69 -1.82
CA ALA A 31 -14.65 7.45 -0.73
C ALA A 31 -14.15 6.52 0.40
N ASP A 32 -14.92 5.48 0.74
CA ASP A 32 -14.55 4.51 1.77
C ASP A 32 -13.33 3.68 1.36
N ALA A 33 -13.30 3.18 0.11
CA ALA A 33 -12.17 2.41 -0.40
C ALA A 33 -10.89 3.26 -0.44
N ARG A 34 -11.04 4.53 -0.81
CA ARG A 34 -9.92 5.47 -0.83
C ARG A 34 -9.40 5.73 0.58
N SER A 35 -10.29 5.98 1.54
CA SER A 35 -9.92 6.26 2.92
C SER A 35 -9.21 5.05 3.55
N GLU A 36 -9.68 3.83 3.28
CA GLU A 36 -9.00 2.61 3.70
C GLU A 36 -7.61 2.51 3.07
N ALA A 37 -7.50 2.74 1.75
CA ALA A 37 -6.22 2.67 1.05
C ALA A 37 -5.21 3.70 1.56
N GLU A 38 -5.65 4.93 1.84
CA GLU A 38 -4.82 5.98 2.43
C GLU A 38 -4.37 5.60 3.85
N SER A 39 -5.25 5.02 4.67
CA SER A 39 -4.93 4.53 6.03
C SER A 39 -3.89 3.41 6.01
N GLN A 40 -4.04 2.44 5.11
CA GLN A 40 -3.08 1.34 4.95
C GLN A 40 -1.73 1.83 4.42
N PHE A 41 -1.75 2.74 3.45
CA PHE A 41 -0.55 3.39 2.93
C PHE A 41 0.19 4.15 4.05
N SER A 42 -0.54 4.96 4.83
CA SER A 42 0.01 5.71 5.96
C SER A 42 0.63 4.79 7.00
N THR A 43 -0.04 3.69 7.34
CA THR A 43 0.49 2.69 8.28
C THR A 43 1.83 2.10 7.81
N GLN A 44 1.92 1.71 6.53
CA GLN A 44 3.17 1.20 5.95
C GLN A 44 4.26 2.28 5.90
N LEU A 45 3.89 3.51 5.56
CA LEU A 45 4.81 4.64 5.52
C LEU A 45 5.38 4.95 6.91
N HIS A 46 4.55 4.93 7.96
CA HIS A 46 5.00 5.11 9.34
C HIS A 46 5.94 4.00 9.80
N ALA A 47 5.73 2.76 9.34
CA ALA A 47 6.62 1.64 9.65
C ALA A 47 8.01 1.75 8.99
N CYS A 48 8.18 2.59 7.95
CA CYS A 48 9.46 2.78 7.27
C CYS A 48 10.46 3.64 8.06
N GLY A 49 10.01 4.40 9.07
CA GLY A 49 10.85 5.35 9.80
C GLY A 49 11.04 6.67 9.03
N PRO A 50 12.21 7.32 9.12
CA PRO A 50 12.40 8.70 8.64
C PRO A 50 12.43 8.82 7.11
N VAL A 51 12.79 7.74 6.40
CA VAL A 51 12.89 7.72 4.94
C VAL A 51 12.22 6.48 4.39
N ALA A 52 11.27 6.69 3.49
CA ALA A 52 10.58 5.63 2.77
C ALA A 52 10.84 5.73 1.27
N VAL A 53 11.02 4.58 0.63
CA VAL A 53 11.05 4.46 -0.83
C VAL A 53 9.64 4.14 -1.32
N VAL A 54 9.18 4.90 -2.30
CA VAL A 54 7.85 4.77 -2.93
C VAL A 54 7.99 4.70 -4.45
N GLY A 55 6.97 4.17 -5.12
CA GLY A 55 6.90 4.16 -6.60
C GLY A 55 7.01 2.78 -7.26
N ASN A 56 6.98 1.69 -6.50
CA ASN A 56 6.94 0.32 -7.04
C ASN A 56 5.71 -0.47 -6.54
N GLU A 57 5.67 -1.76 -6.86
CA GLU A 57 4.55 -2.66 -6.51
C GLU A 57 4.51 -3.17 -5.08
N ALA A 58 5.59 -2.99 -4.32
CA ALA A 58 5.70 -3.47 -2.95
C ALA A 58 4.98 -2.56 -1.94
N GLY A 59 4.67 -1.32 -2.31
CA GLY A 59 4.24 -0.28 -1.37
C GLY A 59 5.43 0.47 -0.78
N PRO A 60 5.23 1.31 0.27
CA PRO A 60 6.31 1.96 0.98
C PRO A 60 7.19 0.95 1.68
N TYR A 61 8.51 1.10 1.57
CA TYR A 61 9.48 0.32 2.35
C TYR A 61 10.65 1.20 2.81
N PRO A 62 11.28 0.87 3.93
CA PRO A 62 12.41 1.64 4.44
C PRO A 62 13.59 1.60 3.46
N LEU A 63 14.30 2.72 3.34
CA LEU A 63 15.58 2.73 2.62
C LEU A 63 16.57 1.84 3.39
N LYS A 64 17.24 0.91 2.71
CA LYS A 64 18.23 0.00 3.34
C LYS A 64 19.22 0.80 4.20
N GLY A 65 19.40 0.39 5.46
CA GLY A 65 20.27 1.07 6.43
C GLY A 65 19.64 2.26 7.17
N THR A 66 18.35 2.54 6.95
CA THR A 66 17.58 3.56 7.70
C THR A 66 16.41 3.00 8.50
N SER A 67 16.18 1.67 8.41
CA SER A 67 15.21 1.02 9.29
C SER A 67 15.62 1.22 10.75
N PRO A 68 14.71 1.63 11.65
CA PRO A 68 15.02 1.70 13.06
C PRO A 68 15.39 0.30 13.54
N GLU A 69 16.67 0.12 13.84
CA GLU A 69 17.19 -0.97 14.65
C GLU A 69 16.35 -1.04 15.94
N HIS A 70 15.64 -2.16 16.10
CA HIS A 70 14.92 -2.50 17.33
C HIS A 70 15.89 -3.13 18.32
#